data_AF-A0A4P9Y099-F1
#
_entry.id   AF-A0A4P9Y099-F1
#
_cell.length_a   1.000
_cell.length_b   1.000
_cell.length_c   1.000
_cell.angle_alpha   90.00
_cell.angle_beta   90.00
_cell.angle_gamma   90.00
#
_symmetry.space_group_name_H-M   'P 1'
#
loop_
_entity.id
_entity.type
_entity.pdbx_description
1 polymer ?
#
loop_
_entity_poly.entity_id
_entity_poly.type
_entity_poly.pdbx_seq_one_letter_code
_entity_poly.pdbx_strand_id
1 'polypeptide(L)'
;MRDSTRSNISNYLLGPKSALVTAGVAAPVVVLLHLRCFSQAPCTSLVLQFSSLNSFWLGMTSAISLMEAPVKFTAPTPSVSHILDVGRHVFSALHHAEIVLSLLSLSIATTLERRGCILWQSWSTLAKVSAWLPPIIVLTQGLFLWPTLREAVEARVQGRPSTSKGVAIHQTYTGTELLKILSLAITGLQLSRQAGRIFTFGSV
;
A
#
# COMPACT_ATOMS: atom_id res chain seq x y z
N MET A 1 -10.89 -22.15 -19.39
CA MET A 1 -9.74 -22.86 -19.97
C MET A 1 -8.47 -22.22 -19.45
N ARG A 2 -7.54 -23.00 -18.89
CA ARG A 2 -6.25 -22.50 -18.39
C ARG A 2 -5.37 -22.26 -19.62
N ASP A 3 -5.06 -20.99 -19.91
CA ASP A 3 -4.14 -20.63 -20.99
C ASP A 3 -2.75 -21.19 -20.66
N SER A 4 -2.30 -22.21 -21.40
CA SER A 4 -1.09 -23.00 -21.10
C SER A 4 0.21 -22.21 -21.24
N THR A 5 0.12 -20.94 -21.59
CA THR A 5 1.25 -20.03 -21.82
C THR A 5 1.62 -19.19 -20.58
N ARG A 6 0.72 -19.05 -19.58
CA ARG A 6 0.97 -18.19 -18.40
C ARG A 6 1.68 -18.93 -17.26
N SER A 7 2.73 -18.32 -16.73
CA SER A 7 3.46 -18.85 -15.57
C SER A 7 2.59 -18.92 -14.31
N ASN A 8 2.95 -19.78 -13.36
CA ASN A 8 2.25 -19.90 -12.07
C ASN A 8 2.19 -18.56 -11.32
N ILE A 9 3.24 -17.73 -11.41
CA ILE A 9 3.28 -16.40 -10.78
C ILE A 9 2.29 -15.46 -11.46
N SER A 10 2.19 -15.48 -12.79
CA SER A 10 1.19 -14.67 -13.52
C SER A 10 -0.24 -15.08 -13.13
N ASN A 11 -0.51 -16.39 -13.07
CA ASN A 11 -1.81 -16.92 -12.64
C ASN A 11 -2.15 -16.52 -11.20
N TYR A 12 -1.15 -16.50 -10.31
CA TYR A 12 -1.32 -16.02 -8.95
C TYR A 12 -1.61 -14.52 -8.93
N LEU A 13 -0.74 -13.69 -9.50
CA LEU A 13 -0.89 -12.23 -9.46
C LEU A 13 -2.24 -11.76 -10.02
N LEU A 14 -2.73 -12.38 -11.09
CA LEU A 14 -3.97 -11.96 -11.74
C LEU A 14 -5.20 -12.67 -11.19
N GLY A 15 -5.02 -13.64 -10.29
CA GLY A 15 -6.10 -14.44 -9.73
C GLY A 15 -7.07 -13.59 -8.89
N PRO A 16 -8.39 -13.84 -8.94
CA PRO A 16 -9.37 -13.09 -8.15
C PRO A 16 -9.22 -13.33 -6.64
N LYS A 17 -8.63 -14.46 -6.23
CA LYS A 17 -8.43 -14.85 -4.83
C LYS A 17 -7.03 -14.53 -4.29
N SER A 18 -6.15 -13.98 -5.13
CA SER A 18 -4.73 -13.80 -4.80
C SER A 18 -4.50 -12.88 -3.60
N ALA A 19 -5.27 -11.79 -3.53
CA ALA A 19 -5.24 -10.85 -2.42
C ALA A 19 -5.61 -11.54 -1.09
N LEU A 20 -6.67 -12.36 -1.10
CA LEU A 20 -7.10 -13.11 0.08
C LEU A 20 -6.04 -14.14 0.51
N VAL A 21 -5.45 -14.85 -0.44
CA VAL A 21 -4.36 -15.80 -0.15
C VAL A 21 -3.16 -15.07 0.44
N THR A 22 -2.80 -13.91 -0.10
CA THR A 22 -1.69 -13.08 0.41
C THR A 22 -1.95 -12.63 1.84
N ALA A 23 -3.15 -12.11 2.12
CA ALA A 23 -3.54 -11.72 3.47
C ALA A 23 -3.53 -12.92 4.43
N GLY A 24 -4.05 -14.07 3.98
CA GLY A 24 -4.08 -15.31 4.78
C GLY A 24 -2.71 -15.88 5.11
N VAL A 25 -1.71 -15.70 4.23
CA VAL A 25 -0.32 -16.10 4.49
C VAL A 25 0.42 -15.05 5.32
N ALA A 26 0.20 -13.76 5.05
CA ALA A 26 0.88 -12.67 5.74
C ALA A 26 0.40 -12.52 7.20
N ALA A 27 -0.90 -12.72 7.47
CA ALA A 27 -1.47 -12.49 8.79
C ALA A 27 -0.83 -13.36 9.91
N PRO A 28 -0.64 -14.69 9.76
CA PRO A 28 0.08 -15.49 10.75
C PRO A 28 1.50 -15.00 11.01
N VAL A 29 2.23 -14.61 9.96
CA VAL A 29 3.58 -14.06 10.08
C VAL A 29 3.58 -12.76 10.87
N VAL A 30 2.64 -11.86 10.57
CA VAL A 30 2.47 -10.58 11.30
C VAL A 30 2.07 -10.83 12.75
N VAL A 31 1.21 -11.80 13.03
CA VAL A 31 0.85 -12.20 14.40
C VAL A 31 2.08 -12.72 15.15
N LEU A 32 2.90 -13.58 14.53
CA LEU A 32 4.13 -14.07 15.14
C LEU A 32 5.12 -12.92 15.42
N LEU A 33 5.30 -11.99 14.47
CA LEU A 33 6.12 -10.79 14.66
C LEU A 33 5.57 -9.89 15.78
N HIS A 34 4.25 -9.76 15.90
CA HIS A 34 3.63 -9.00 16.99
C HIS A 34 3.94 -9.62 18.36
N LEU A 35 3.73 -10.93 18.50
CA LEU A 35 3.92 -11.66 19.76
C LEU A 35 5.39 -11.74 20.17
N ARG A 36 6.32 -11.82 19.21
CA ARG A 36 7.75 -12.00 19.47
C ARG A 36 8.57 -10.72 19.44
N CYS A 37 8.21 -9.78 18.59
CA CYS A 37 9.03 -8.59 18.33
C CYS A 37 8.31 -7.32 18.78
N PHE A 38 7.13 -7.01 18.25
CA PHE A 38 6.51 -5.69 18.47
C PHE A 38 6.02 -5.49 19.91
N SER A 39 5.40 -6.50 20.51
CA SER A 39 4.91 -6.42 21.89
C SER A 39 6.03 -6.25 22.92
N GLN A 40 7.23 -6.74 22.60
CA GLN A 40 8.40 -6.73 23.49
C GLN A 40 9.36 -5.56 23.22
N ALA A 41 9.31 -4.94 22.03
CA ALA A 41 10.21 -3.87 21.63
C ALA A 41 10.07 -2.62 22.51
N PRO A 42 11.14 -1.85 22.77
CA PRO A 42 11.03 -0.56 23.43
C PRO A 42 10.26 0.44 22.54
N CYS A 43 9.59 1.43 23.15
CA CYS A 43 8.77 2.41 22.43
C CYS A 43 9.54 3.13 21.31
N THR A 44 10.80 3.51 21.56
CA THR A 44 11.67 4.13 20.56
C THR A 44 11.84 3.25 19.32
N SER A 45 12.03 1.94 19.51
CA SER A 45 12.16 1.00 18.39
C SER A 45 10.87 0.86 17.60
N LEU A 46 9.71 0.80 18.27
CA LEU A 46 8.41 0.75 17.59
C LEU A 46 8.14 2.02 16.76
N VAL A 47 8.47 3.20 17.29
CA VAL A 47 8.33 4.47 16.57
C VAL A 47 9.23 4.49 15.33
N LEU A 48 10.49 4.06 15.46
CA LEU A 48 11.41 3.95 14.33
C LEU A 48 10.91 2.97 13.28
N GLN A 49 10.49 1.76 13.69
CA GLN A 49 9.94 0.75 12.80
C GLN A 49 8.71 1.27 12.05
N PHE A 50 7.79 1.94 12.75
CA PHE A 50 6.60 2.52 12.13
C PHE A 50 6.94 3.63 11.14
N SER A 51 7.90 4.50 11.48
CA SER A 51 8.39 5.54 10.59
C SER A 51 9.06 4.96 9.35
N SER A 52 9.95 3.98 9.51
CA SER A 52 10.63 3.31 8.40
C SER A 52 9.64 2.61 7.48
N LEU A 53 8.63 1.93 8.04
CA LEU A 53 7.58 1.28 7.27
C LEU A 53 6.78 2.31 6.44
N ASN A 54 6.39 3.44 7.04
CA ASN A 54 5.69 4.52 6.35
C ASN A 54 6.53 5.12 5.22
N SER A 55 7.82 5.41 5.47
CA SER A 55 8.72 5.96 4.46
C SER A 55 8.97 4.98 3.31
N PHE A 56 9.14 3.70 3.62
CA PHE A 56 9.29 2.65 2.60
C PHE A 56 8.04 2.55 1.73
N TRP A 57 6.86 2.51 2.36
CA TRP A 57 5.60 2.43 1.65
C TRP A 57 5.37 3.67 0.77
N LEU A 58 5.58 4.87 1.32
CA LEU A 58 5.52 6.13 0.57
C LEU A 58 6.42 6.08 -0.67
N GLY A 59 7.69 5.71 -0.50
CA GLY A 59 8.65 5.62 -1.59
C GLY A 59 8.23 4.60 -2.66
N MET A 60 7.79 3.40 -2.25
CA MET A 60 7.34 2.35 -3.15
C MET A 60 6.12 2.80 -3.98
N THR A 61 5.09 3.33 -3.34
CA THR A 61 3.86 3.79 -4.02
C THR A 61 4.16 4.99 -4.92
N SER A 62 4.97 5.96 -4.48
CA SER A 62 5.35 7.10 -5.33
C SER A 62 6.19 6.65 -6.54
N ALA A 63 7.16 5.76 -6.35
CA ALA A 63 8.00 5.26 -7.43
C ALA A 63 7.18 4.51 -8.50
N ILE A 64 6.22 3.68 -8.09
CA ILE A 64 5.40 2.92 -9.04
C ILE A 64 4.27 3.78 -9.61
N SER A 65 3.42 4.37 -8.77
CA SER A 65 2.20 5.05 -9.21
C SER A 65 2.45 6.43 -9.83
N LEU A 66 3.46 7.18 -9.40
CA LEU A 66 3.71 8.54 -9.90
C LEU A 66 4.86 8.64 -10.90
N MET A 67 5.87 7.77 -10.78
CA MET A 67 7.06 7.83 -11.65
C MET A 67 7.01 6.77 -12.75
N GLU A 68 7.00 5.48 -12.41
CA GLU A 68 7.00 4.39 -13.39
C GLU A 68 5.76 4.42 -14.28
N ALA A 69 4.58 4.56 -13.69
CA ALA A 69 3.34 4.42 -14.43
C ALA A 69 3.13 5.51 -15.48
N PRO A 70 3.39 6.81 -15.22
CA PRO A 70 3.30 7.83 -16.28
C PRO A 70 4.45 7.75 -17.29
N VAL A 71 5.69 7.52 -16.82
CA VAL A 71 6.88 7.53 -17.69
C VAL A 71 6.83 6.40 -18.71
N LYS A 72 6.35 5.20 -18.37
CA LYS A 72 6.29 4.11 -19.35
C LYS A 72 5.35 4.38 -20.53
N PHE A 73 4.34 5.23 -20.37
CA PHE A 73 3.46 5.64 -21.47
C PHE A 73 4.08 6.67 -22.42
N THR A 74 5.24 7.24 -22.07
CA THR A 74 5.99 8.13 -22.98
C THR A 74 6.95 7.36 -23.88
N ALA A 75 7.14 6.06 -23.66
CA ALA A 75 8.00 5.22 -24.48
C ALA A 75 7.44 5.09 -25.91
N PRO A 76 8.25 5.29 -26.97
CA PRO A 76 7.75 5.33 -28.35
C PRO A 76 7.48 3.95 -28.95
N THR A 77 8.12 2.91 -28.42
CA THR A 77 8.15 1.57 -29.03
C THR A 77 7.00 0.66 -28.60
N PRO A 78 6.67 0.50 -27.30
CA PRO A 78 5.66 -0.46 -26.90
C PRO A 78 4.25 0.04 -27.22
N SER A 79 3.38 -0.87 -27.69
CA SER A 79 1.96 -0.57 -27.89
C SER A 79 1.26 -0.34 -26.54
N VAL A 80 0.18 0.43 -26.54
CA VAL A 80 -0.61 0.70 -25.32
C VAL A 80 -1.09 -0.59 -24.66
N SER A 81 -1.55 -1.58 -25.44
CA SER A 81 -1.99 -2.88 -24.90
C SER A 81 -0.86 -3.64 -24.21
N HIS A 82 0.36 -3.58 -24.75
CA HIS A 82 1.54 -4.19 -24.13
C HIS A 82 1.87 -3.48 -22.80
N ILE A 83 1.91 -2.15 -22.78
CA ILE A 83 2.17 -1.39 -21.56
C ILE A 83 1.12 -1.70 -20.47
N LEU A 84 -0.15 -1.82 -20.84
CA LEU A 84 -1.23 -2.15 -19.92
C LEU A 84 -1.12 -3.59 -19.39
N ASP A 85 -0.69 -4.54 -20.21
CA ASP A 85 -0.49 -5.94 -19.81
C ASP A 85 0.65 -6.08 -18.77
N VAL A 86 1.76 -5.37 -18.97
CA VAL A 86 2.83 -5.27 -17.96
C VAL A 86 2.30 -4.54 -16.73
N GLY A 87 1.57 -3.43 -16.93
CA GLY A 87 1.01 -2.59 -15.87
C GLY A 87 0.13 -3.39 -14.91
N ARG A 88 -0.80 -4.21 -15.39
CA ARG A 88 -1.67 -5.01 -14.49
C ARG A 88 -0.89 -6.01 -13.63
N HIS A 89 0.27 -6.49 -14.06
CA HIS A 89 1.13 -7.34 -13.24
C HIS A 89 1.86 -6.53 -12.17
N VAL A 90 2.47 -5.40 -12.55
CA VAL A 90 3.19 -4.50 -11.63
C VAL A 90 2.24 -3.96 -10.55
N PHE A 91 1.07 -3.45 -10.94
CA PHE A 91 0.06 -2.95 -9.99
C PHE A 91 -0.52 -4.08 -9.13
N SER A 92 -0.65 -5.30 -9.66
CA SER A 92 -1.04 -6.44 -8.84
C SER A 92 0.02 -6.78 -7.80
N ALA A 93 1.30 -6.82 -8.18
CA ALA A 93 2.40 -7.04 -7.25
C ALA A 93 2.46 -5.93 -6.17
N LEU A 94 2.29 -4.67 -6.57
CA LEU A 94 2.15 -3.54 -5.66
C LEU A 94 1.01 -3.78 -4.67
N HIS A 95 -0.20 -4.09 -5.15
CA HIS A 95 -1.35 -4.34 -4.29
C HIS A 95 -1.08 -5.45 -3.24
N HIS A 96 -0.41 -6.53 -3.63
CA HIS A 96 -0.02 -7.58 -2.69
C HIS A 96 1.01 -7.10 -1.66
N ALA A 97 2.02 -6.34 -2.06
CA ALA A 97 2.97 -5.72 -1.14
C ALA A 97 2.25 -4.77 -0.15
N GLU A 98 1.29 -3.99 -0.64
CA GLU A 98 0.50 -3.06 0.17
C GLU A 98 -0.40 -3.77 1.18
N ILE A 99 -0.93 -4.96 0.87
CA ILE A 99 -1.64 -5.79 1.85
C ILE A 99 -0.70 -6.16 3.01
N VAL A 100 0.52 -6.60 2.72
CA VAL A 100 1.50 -6.96 3.76
C VAL A 100 1.88 -5.73 4.60
N LEU A 101 2.19 -4.61 3.95
CA LEU A 101 2.51 -3.35 4.63
C LEU A 101 1.35 -2.84 5.48
N SER A 102 0.11 -3.00 5.01
CA SER A 102 -1.11 -2.64 5.76
C SER A 102 -1.20 -3.43 7.07
N LEU A 103 -1.01 -4.76 7.01
CA LEU A 103 -1.07 -5.62 8.19
C LEU A 103 0.05 -5.28 9.20
N LEU A 104 1.28 -5.07 8.72
CA LEU A 104 2.40 -4.64 9.57
C LEU A 104 2.12 -3.28 10.22
N SER A 105 1.64 -2.32 9.42
CA SER A 105 1.30 -0.97 9.87
C SER A 105 0.24 -1.00 10.96
N LEU A 106 -0.84 -1.75 10.77
CA LEU A 106 -1.90 -1.92 11.78
C LEU A 106 -1.38 -2.56 13.06
N SER A 107 -0.54 -3.59 12.96
CA SER A 107 0.03 -4.26 14.13
C SER A 107 0.91 -3.32 14.96
N ILE A 108 1.79 -2.55 14.31
CA ILE A 108 2.67 -1.61 15.00
C ILE A 108 1.87 -0.43 15.57
N ALA A 109 0.97 0.16 14.78
CA ALA A 109 0.15 1.30 15.20
C ALA A 109 -0.72 0.97 16.42
N THR A 110 -1.41 -0.17 16.42
CA THR A 110 -2.21 -0.63 17.58
C THR A 110 -1.35 -0.90 18.81
N THR A 111 -0.12 -1.41 18.63
CA THR A 111 0.82 -1.64 19.74
C THR A 111 1.27 -0.32 20.36
N LEU A 112 1.61 0.66 19.52
CA LEU A 112 2.02 2.01 19.94
C LEU A 112 0.90 2.73 20.71
N GLU A 113 -0.34 2.62 20.24
CA GLU A 113 -1.51 3.17 20.91
C GLU A 113 -1.76 2.51 22.27
N ARG A 114 -1.83 1.16 22.32
CA ARG A 114 -2.09 0.42 23.57
C ARG A 114 -1.05 0.68 24.66
N ARG A 115 0.21 0.86 24.28
CA ARG A 115 1.32 1.09 25.22
C ARG A 115 1.54 2.56 25.56
N GLY A 116 0.79 3.48 24.95
CA GLY A 116 0.98 4.92 25.15
C GLY A 116 2.37 5.41 24.71
N CYS A 117 3.05 4.69 23.80
CA CYS A 117 4.40 5.03 23.35
C CYS A 117 4.43 6.32 22.52
N ILE A 118 3.29 6.70 21.96
CA ILE A 118 3.09 7.94 21.20
C ILE A 118 2.16 8.83 21.99
N LEU A 119 2.53 10.09 22.15
CA LEU A 119 1.65 11.14 22.69
C LEU A 119 0.60 11.51 21.64
N TRP A 120 -0.35 10.61 21.37
CA TRP A 120 -1.41 10.85 20.39
C TRP A 120 -2.17 12.14 20.66
N GLN A 121 -2.31 12.55 21.92
CA GLN A 121 -2.94 13.81 22.31
C GLN A 121 -2.22 15.04 21.72
N SER A 122 -0.92 14.97 21.49
CA SER A 122 -0.14 16.04 20.86
C SER A 122 -0.30 16.11 19.34
N TRP A 123 -0.91 15.09 18.72
CA TRP A 123 -1.17 15.06 17.28
C TRP A 123 -2.44 15.83 16.94
N SER A 124 -2.39 16.58 15.84
CA SER A 124 -3.62 17.12 15.25
C SER A 124 -4.55 15.99 14.82
N THR A 125 -5.85 16.26 14.77
CA THR A 125 -6.86 15.28 14.29
C THR A 125 -6.48 14.72 12.92
N LEU A 126 -5.99 15.58 12.02
CA LEU A 126 -5.52 15.19 10.69
C LEU A 126 -4.41 14.13 10.74
N ALA A 127 -3.43 14.29 11.62
CA ALA A 127 -2.32 13.35 11.76
C ALA A 127 -2.76 12.00 12.34
N LYS A 128 -3.74 12.00 13.26
CA LYS A 128 -4.32 10.74 13.77
C LYS A 128 -5.01 9.98 12.66
N VAL A 129 -5.84 10.66 11.88
CA VAL A 129 -6.56 10.07 10.74
C VAL A 129 -5.56 9.54 9.70
N SER A 130 -4.50 10.29 9.40
CA SER A 130 -3.52 9.90 8.39
C SER A 130 -2.77 8.60 8.70
N ALA A 131 -2.64 8.21 9.98
CA ALA A 131 -1.99 6.96 10.38
C ALA A 131 -2.83 5.72 10.06
N TRP A 132 -4.16 5.85 10.09
CA TRP A 132 -5.10 4.75 9.83
C TRP A 132 -5.60 4.70 8.39
N LEU A 133 -5.45 5.80 7.66
CA LEU A 133 -6.02 5.97 6.33
C LEU A 133 -5.39 5.05 5.26
N PRO A 134 -4.07 4.80 5.19
CA PRO A 134 -3.47 3.96 4.15
C PRO A 134 -4.00 2.51 4.13
N PRO A 135 -4.07 1.77 5.26
CA PRO A 135 -4.68 0.44 5.28
C PRO A 135 -6.15 0.43 4.83
N ILE A 136 -6.93 1.45 5.23
CA ILE A 136 -8.34 1.59 4.83
C ILE A 136 -8.46 1.80 3.31
N ILE A 137 -7.58 2.64 2.74
CA ILE A 137 -7.53 2.85 1.29
C ILE A 137 -7.20 1.54 0.57
N VAL A 138 -6.18 0.79 1.00
CA VAL A 138 -5.81 -0.49 0.37
C VAL A 138 -6.96 -1.49 0.40
N LEU A 139 -7.65 -1.60 1.53
CA LEU A 139 -8.81 -2.47 1.67
C LEU A 139 -9.93 -2.05 0.71
N THR A 140 -10.24 -0.75 0.66
CA THR A 140 -11.28 -0.19 -0.21
C THR A 140 -10.93 -0.39 -1.69
N GLN A 141 -9.69 -0.13 -2.07
CA GLN A 141 -9.18 -0.36 -3.42
C GLN A 141 -9.31 -1.84 -3.80
N GLY A 142 -8.89 -2.76 -2.93
CA GLY A 142 -8.94 -4.20 -3.16
C GLY A 142 -10.36 -4.74 -3.33
N LEU A 143 -11.30 -4.28 -2.49
CA LEU A 143 -12.68 -4.78 -2.50
C LEU A 143 -13.54 -4.16 -3.60
N PHE A 144 -13.40 -2.86 -3.86
CA PHE A 144 -14.36 -2.13 -4.70
C PHE A 144 -13.78 -1.68 -6.03
N LEU A 145 -12.52 -1.22 -6.07
CA LEU A 145 -11.94 -0.65 -7.29
C LEU A 145 -11.28 -1.72 -8.17
N TRP A 146 -10.52 -2.63 -7.56
CA TRP A 146 -9.73 -3.66 -8.24
C TRP A 146 -10.52 -4.56 -9.18
N PRO A 147 -11.72 -5.08 -8.81
CA PRO A 147 -12.50 -5.94 -9.70
C PRO A 147 -12.83 -5.24 -11.02
N THR A 148 -13.35 -4.01 -10.93
CA THR A 148 -13.74 -3.21 -12.10
C THR A 148 -12.51 -2.76 -12.91
N LEU A 149 -11.41 -2.40 -12.25
CA LEU A 149 -10.16 -2.03 -12.92
C LEU A 149 -9.57 -3.20 -13.71
N ARG A 150 -9.59 -4.43 -13.18
CA ARG A 150 -9.12 -5.63 -13.89
C ARG A 150 -9.90 -5.85 -15.17
N GLU A 151 -11.22 -5.79 -15.09
CA GLU A 151 -12.10 -5.96 -16.25
C GLU A 151 -11.83 -4.88 -17.30
N ALA A 152 -11.71 -3.61 -16.87
CA ALA A 152 -11.43 -2.49 -17.75
C ALA A 152 -10.06 -2.63 -18.44
N VAL A 153 -9.02 -2.99 -17.70
CA VAL A 153 -7.66 -3.17 -18.25
C VAL A 153 -7.60 -4.39 -19.17
N GLU A 154 -8.20 -5.52 -18.79
CA GLU A 154 -8.26 -6.73 -19.64
C GLU A 154 -8.99 -6.44 -20.96
N ALA A 155 -10.08 -5.67 -20.93
CA ALA A 155 -10.76 -5.24 -22.14
C ALA A 155 -9.86 -4.37 -23.04
N ARG A 156 -9.10 -3.43 -22.46
CA ARG A 156 -8.14 -2.60 -23.21
C ARG A 156 -6.98 -3.40 -23.80
N VAL A 157 -6.46 -4.38 -23.05
CA VAL A 157 -5.43 -5.30 -23.53
C VAL A 157 -5.95 -6.09 -24.74
N GLN A 158 -7.22 -6.50 -24.72
CA GLN A 158 -7.91 -7.16 -25.84
C GLN A 158 -8.31 -6.22 -26.99
N GLY A 159 -7.87 -4.95 -26.97
CA GLY A 159 -8.12 -3.98 -28.04
C GLY A 159 -9.50 -3.31 -28.00
N ARG A 160 -10.31 -3.56 -26.96
CA ARG A 160 -11.61 -2.87 -26.81
C ARG A 160 -11.42 -1.40 -26.44
N PRO A 161 -12.30 -0.48 -26.86
CA PRO A 161 -12.24 0.92 -26.46
C PRO A 161 -12.49 1.10 -24.95
N SER A 162 -12.02 2.22 -24.39
CA SER A 162 -12.27 2.54 -22.98
C SER A 162 -13.72 2.96 -22.78
N THR A 163 -14.33 2.51 -21.68
CA THR A 163 -15.69 2.91 -21.30
C THR A 163 -15.64 4.09 -20.32
N SER A 164 -16.73 4.87 -20.24
CA SER A 164 -16.86 5.96 -19.26
C SER A 164 -16.65 5.46 -17.82
N LYS A 165 -17.20 4.28 -17.50
CA LYS A 165 -16.99 3.60 -16.20
C LYS A 165 -15.52 3.27 -15.96
N GLY A 166 -14.81 2.77 -16.97
CA GLY A 166 -13.38 2.45 -16.89
C GLY A 166 -12.51 3.69 -16.63
N VAL A 167 -12.84 4.82 -17.26
CA VAL A 167 -12.16 6.10 -17.01
C VAL A 167 -12.44 6.60 -15.59
N ALA A 168 -13.70 6.60 -15.16
CA ALA A 168 -14.09 7.09 -13.84
C ALA A 168 -13.45 6.27 -12.70
N ILE A 169 -13.40 4.94 -12.82
CA ILE A 169 -12.78 4.09 -11.80
C ILE A 169 -11.27 4.29 -11.74
N HIS A 170 -10.61 4.50 -12.87
CA HIS A 170 -9.18 4.82 -12.92
C HIS A 170 -8.90 6.17 -12.26
N GLN A 171 -9.70 7.21 -12.55
CA GLN A 171 -9.57 8.52 -11.90
C GLN A 171 -9.79 8.43 -10.38
N THR A 172 -10.78 7.65 -9.95
CA THR A 172 -11.03 7.40 -8.52
C THR A 172 -9.84 6.72 -7.87
N TYR A 173 -9.30 5.68 -8.50
CA TYR A 173 -8.11 4.99 -8.03
C TYR A 173 -6.90 5.95 -7.92
N THR A 174 -6.61 6.74 -8.95
CA THR A 174 -5.55 7.76 -8.93
C THR A 174 -5.73 8.74 -7.78
N GLY A 175 -6.95 9.24 -7.54
CA GLY A 175 -7.24 10.13 -6.42
C GLY A 175 -6.96 9.48 -5.07
N THR A 176 -7.35 8.21 -4.89
CA THR A 176 -7.06 7.45 -3.66
C THR A 176 -5.57 7.17 -3.47
N GLU A 177 -4.80 6.97 -4.54
CA GLU A 177 -3.33 6.83 -4.48
C GLU A 177 -2.68 8.12 -3.96
N LEU A 178 -3.08 9.28 -4.48
CA LEU A 178 -2.59 10.57 -4.02
C LEU A 178 -2.94 10.81 -2.54
N LEU A 179 -4.17 10.49 -2.13
CA LEU A 179 -4.59 10.60 -0.74
C LEU A 179 -3.76 9.68 0.18
N LYS A 180 -3.47 8.45 -0.25
CA LYS A 180 -2.62 7.51 0.49
C LYS A 180 -1.19 8.04 0.64
N ILE A 181 -0.61 8.55 -0.44
CA ILE A 181 0.73 9.16 -0.45
C ILE A 181 0.79 10.34 0.52
N LEU A 182 -0.18 11.26 0.47
CA LEU A 182 -0.25 12.39 1.41
C LEU A 182 -0.40 11.92 2.86
N SER A 183 -1.21 10.89 3.09
CA SER A 183 -1.42 10.34 4.44
C SER A 183 -0.14 9.73 5.00
N LEU A 184 0.59 8.94 4.20
CA LEU A 184 1.89 8.36 4.57
C LEU A 184 2.93 9.46 4.84
N ALA A 185 2.96 10.51 4.02
CA ALA A 185 3.87 11.63 4.20
C ALA A 185 3.59 12.40 5.50
N ILE A 186 2.32 12.73 5.78
CA ILE A 186 1.92 13.41 7.01
C ILE A 186 2.29 12.55 8.23
N THR A 187 1.96 11.26 8.21
CA THR A 187 2.27 10.33 9.30
C THR A 187 3.78 10.23 9.53
N GLY A 188 4.58 10.07 8.48
CA GLY A 188 6.04 10.02 8.57
C GLY A 188 6.66 11.30 9.16
N LEU A 189 6.20 12.48 8.73
CA LEU A 189 6.68 13.76 9.26
C LEU A 189 6.30 13.99 10.74
N GLN A 190 5.17 13.45 11.19
CA GLN A 190 4.77 13.54 12.59
C GLN A 190 5.56 12.58 13.48
N LEU A 191 5.85 11.38 12.98
CA LEU A 191 6.71 10.41 13.67
C LEU A 191 8.13 10.93 13.82
N SER A 192 8.71 11.57 12.80
CA SER A 192 10.06 12.14 12.88
C SER A 192 10.17 13.26 13.92
N ARG A 193 9.15 14.11 14.03
CA ARG A 193 9.06 15.15 15.07
C ARG A 193 9.01 14.58 16.48
N GLN A 194 8.28 13.48 16.68
CA GLN A 194 8.21 12.83 17.99
C GLN A 194 9.47 12.06 18.34
N ALA A 195 10.08 11.37 17.38
CA ALA A 195 11.36 10.71 17.59
C ALA A 195 12.40 11.70 18.12
N GLY A 196 12.48 12.90 17.51
CA GLY A 196 13.34 13.98 18.00
C GLY A 196 13.12 14.32 19.48
N ARG A 197 11.87 14.42 19.93
CA ARG A 197 11.53 14.69 21.34
C ARG A 197 11.94 13.54 22.27
N ILE A 198 11.70 12.29 21.86
CA ILE A 198 12.03 11.11 22.68
C ILE A 198 13.54 11.03 22.92
N PHE A 199 14.35 11.27 21.89
CA PHE A 199 15.81 11.24 22.01
C PHE A 199 16.37 12.41 22.84
N THR A 200 15.76 13.59 22.77
CA THR A 200 16.21 14.76 23.56
C THR A 200 15.88 14.65 25.05
N PHE A 201 14.79 13.98 25.44
CA PHE A 201 14.39 13.87 26.86
C PHE A 201 14.85 12.59 27.55
N GLY A 202 15.23 11.55 26.80
CA GLY A 202 15.76 10.29 27.36
C GLY A 202 17.26 10.30 27.68
N SER A 203 17.93 11.44 27.51
CA SER A 203 19.39 11.61 27.73
C SER A 203 19.72 12.44 28.97
N VAL A 204 18.74 12.66 29.87
CA VAL A 204 18.92 13.31 31.18
C VAL A 204 18.72 12.29 32.29
#